data_AF-A0A2W5ZR59-F1
#
_entry.id   AF-A0A2W5ZR59-F1
#
_cell.length_a   1.000
_cell.length_b   1.000
_cell.length_c   1.000
_cell.angle_alpha   90.00
_cell.angle_beta   90.00
_cell.angle_gamma   90.00
#
_symmetry.space_group_name_H-M   'P 1'
#
loop_
_entity.id
_entity.type
_entity.pdbx_description
1 polymer ?
#
loop_
_entity_poly.entity_id
_entity_poly.type
_entity_poly.pdbx_seq_one_letter_code
_entity_poly.pdbx_strand_id
1 'polypeptide(L)'
;MDEYSQEINDLQAQVDAMVEAEEDKKLIADLEIQLQILRAIYQQATRLLAEGESDGELRQSLAVQGYGDWTLDNVYAFVYETSVELPTDPRGSFVGEIRDSDFSTLLRADADRNQIGR
;
A
#
# COMPACT_ATOMS: atom_id res chain seq x y z
N MET A 1 -7.19 -12.57 -9.78
CA MET A 1 -7.46 -11.94 -8.49
C MET A 1 -6.48 -12.58 -7.54
N ASP A 2 -5.58 -11.78 -6.99
CA ASP A 2 -4.64 -12.16 -5.93
C ASP A 2 -5.32 -12.16 -4.56
N GLU A 3 -4.57 -12.62 -3.54
CA GLU A 3 -5.06 -12.75 -2.16
C GLU A 3 -5.46 -11.42 -1.53
N TYR A 4 -4.72 -10.33 -1.79
CA TYR A 4 -5.04 -9.00 -1.27
C TYR A 4 -6.35 -8.47 -1.85
N SER A 5 -6.53 -8.60 -3.17
CA SER A 5 -7.79 -8.23 -3.80
C SER A 5 -8.95 -9.07 -3.29
N GLN A 6 -8.74 -10.35 -2.97
CA GLN A 6 -9.78 -11.19 -2.41
C GLN A 6 -10.15 -10.71 -0.99
N GLU A 7 -9.16 -10.49 -0.11
CA GLU A 7 -9.37 -10.03 1.26
C GLU A 7 -10.10 -8.68 1.31
N ILE A 8 -9.73 -7.74 0.43
CA ILE A 8 -10.42 -6.45 0.29
C ILE A 8 -11.89 -6.63 -0.11
N ASN A 9 -12.20 -7.57 -1.00
CA ASN A 9 -13.57 -7.84 -1.43
C ASN A 9 -14.39 -8.53 -0.34
N ASP A 10 -13.78 -9.48 0.37
CA ASP A 10 -14.42 -10.16 1.50
C ASP A 10 -14.74 -9.16 2.63
N LEU A 11 -13.83 -8.24 2.93
CA LEU A 11 -14.06 -7.16 3.90
C LEU A 11 -15.14 -6.19 3.44
N GLN A 12 -15.18 -5.81 2.16
CA GLN A 12 -16.27 -4.98 1.62
C GLN A 12 -17.63 -5.67 1.79
N ALA A 13 -17.73 -6.95 1.45
CA ALA A 13 -18.97 -7.71 1.59
C ALA A 13 -19.42 -7.80 3.06
N GLN A 14 -18.47 -7.90 3.99
CA GLN A 14 -18.77 -7.83 5.42
C GLN A 14 -19.34 -6.47 5.81
N VAL A 15 -18.70 -5.37 5.40
CA VAL A 15 -19.18 -4.01 5.67
C VAL A 15 -20.59 -3.79 5.10
N ASP A 16 -20.84 -4.25 3.86
CA ASP A 16 -22.16 -4.13 3.23
C ASP A 16 -23.24 -4.89 4.02
N ALA A 17 -22.93 -6.10 4.49
CA ALA A 17 -23.84 -6.88 5.32
C ALA A 17 -24.15 -6.19 6.67
N MET A 18 -23.15 -5.55 7.29
CA MET A 18 -23.32 -4.79 8.54
C MET A 18 -24.20 -3.55 8.33
N VAL A 19 -24.05 -2.87 7.18
CA VAL A 19 -24.89 -1.73 6.79
C VAL A 19 -26.34 -2.18 6.61
N GLU A 20 -26.57 -3.29 5.90
CA GLU A 20 -27.91 -3.86 5.69
C GLU A 20 -28.57 -4.30 7.01
N ALA A 21 -27.79 -4.82 7.95
CA ALA A 21 -28.25 -5.24 9.27
C ALA A 21 -28.41 -4.07 10.27
N GLU A 22 -28.17 -2.82 9.84
CA GLU A 22 -28.21 -1.62 10.68
C GLU A 22 -27.36 -1.75 11.96
N GLU A 23 -26.17 -2.34 11.83
CA GLU A 23 -25.24 -2.52 12.94
C GLU A 23 -24.65 -1.17 13.44
N ASP A 24 -23.69 -1.24 14.37
CA ASP A 24 -23.07 -0.05 14.97
C ASP A 24 -22.42 0.84 13.91
N LYS A 25 -22.98 2.05 13.74
CA LYS A 25 -22.54 3.02 12.73
C LYS A 25 -21.10 3.47 12.89
N LYS A 26 -20.58 3.49 14.12
CA LYS A 26 -19.18 3.87 14.37
C LYS A 26 -18.26 2.75 13.90
N LEU A 27 -18.59 1.50 14.22
CA LEU A 27 -17.83 0.35 13.75
C LEU A 27 -17.81 0.25 12.23
N ILE A 28 -18.96 0.45 11.57
CA ILE A 28 -19.04 0.49 10.10
C ILE A 28 -18.12 1.59 9.54
N ALA A 29 -18.20 2.81 10.06
CA ALA A 29 -17.35 3.92 9.59
C ALA A 29 -15.85 3.64 9.80
N ASP A 30 -15.46 3.04 10.94
CA ASP A 30 -14.07 2.67 11.22
C ASP A 30 -13.57 1.61 10.22
N LEU A 31 -14.41 0.62 9.87
CA LEU A 31 -14.08 -0.40 8.86
C LEU A 31 -14.03 0.17 7.43
N GLU A 32 -14.93 1.08 7.07
CA GLU A 32 -14.91 1.77 5.77
C GLU A 32 -13.62 2.57 5.59
N ILE A 33 -13.12 3.22 6.64
CA ILE A 33 -11.83 3.93 6.61
C ILE A 33 -10.68 2.94 6.37
N GLN A 34 -10.65 1.82 7.11
CA GLN A 34 -9.63 0.78 6.92
C GLN A 34 -9.66 0.22 5.50
N LEU A 35 -10.86 -0.03 4.96
CA LEU A 35 -11.03 -0.52 3.61
C LEU A 35 -10.51 0.47 2.55
N GLN A 36 -10.72 1.77 2.77
CA GLN A 36 -10.16 2.80 1.89
C GLN A 36 -8.62 2.82 1.92
N ILE A 37 -8.02 2.61 3.09
CA ILE A 37 -6.56 2.51 3.24
C ILE A 37 -6.04 1.28 2.49
N LEU A 38 -6.62 0.09 2.74
CA LEU A 38 -6.20 -1.16 2.08
C LEU A 38 -6.29 -1.06 0.56
N ARG A 39 -7.37 -0.45 0.04
CA ARG A 39 -7.54 -0.20 -1.40
C ARG A 39 -6.46 0.73 -1.95
N ALA A 40 -6.11 1.78 -1.22
CA ALA A 40 -5.07 2.72 -1.66
C ALA A 40 -3.69 2.04 -1.72
N ILE A 41 -3.34 1.26 -0.69
CA ILE A 41 -2.08 0.50 -0.64
C ILE A 41 -2.03 -0.51 -1.78
N TYR A 42 -3.07 -1.33 -1.94
CA TYR A 42 -3.14 -2.33 -3.00
C TYR A 42 -3.05 -1.70 -4.40
N GLN A 43 -3.72 -0.56 -4.63
CA GLN A 43 -3.64 0.16 -5.89
C GLN A 43 -2.22 0.67 -6.18
N GLN A 44 -1.51 1.18 -5.17
CA GLN A 44 -0.14 1.66 -5.35
C GLN A 44 0.85 0.51 -5.50
N ALA A 45 0.67 -0.59 -4.78
CA ALA A 45 1.48 -1.80 -4.92
C ALA A 45 1.36 -2.40 -6.32
N THR A 46 0.14 -2.54 -6.85
CA THR A 46 -0.09 -3.05 -8.20
C THR A 46 0.46 -2.12 -9.28
N ARG A 47 0.34 -0.80 -9.09
CA ARG A 47 0.97 0.19 -9.97
C ARG A 47 2.50 0.06 -9.96
N LEU A 48 3.10 0.05 -8.78
CA LEU A 48 4.55 -0.08 -8.62
C LEU A 48 5.06 -1.39 -9.23
N LEU A 49 4.38 -2.50 -8.96
CA LEU A 49 4.68 -3.83 -9.51
C LEU A 49 4.74 -3.79 -11.05
N ALA A 50 3.74 -3.16 -11.68
CA ALA A 50 3.68 -3.01 -13.14
C ALA A 50 4.79 -2.11 -13.69
N GLU A 51 5.14 -1.02 -13.00
CA GLU A 51 6.26 -0.15 -13.39
C GLU A 51 7.59 -0.92 -13.41
N GLY A 52 7.83 -1.78 -12.41
CA GLY A 52 9.04 -2.60 -12.33
C GLY A 52 9.16 -3.74 -13.35
N GLU A 53 8.10 -4.09 -14.08
CA GLU A 53 8.19 -5.08 -15.18
C GLU A 53 9.18 -4.61 -16.26
N SER A 54 9.21 -3.30 -16.52
CA SER A 54 10.07 -2.67 -17.52
C SER A 54 11.32 -2.01 -16.92
N ASP A 55 11.37 -1.83 -15.61
CA ASP A 55 12.46 -1.16 -14.90
C ASP A 55 13.25 -2.16 -14.03
N GLY A 56 14.43 -2.56 -14.52
CA GLY A 56 15.31 -3.47 -13.78
C GLY A 56 16.00 -2.83 -12.57
N GLU A 57 16.22 -1.51 -12.59
CA GLU A 57 16.84 -0.78 -11.48
C GLU A 57 15.88 -0.72 -10.30
N LEU A 58 14.60 -0.44 -10.56
CA LEU A 58 13.55 -0.44 -9.55
C LEU A 58 13.43 -1.79 -8.82
N ARG A 59 13.51 -2.89 -9.58
CA ARG A 59 13.53 -4.25 -9.01
C ARG A 59 14.75 -4.51 -8.15
N GLN A 60 15.91 -4.01 -8.58
CA GLN A 60 17.15 -4.13 -7.81
C GLN A 60 17.09 -3.31 -6.51
N SER A 61 16.53 -2.10 -6.55
CA SER A 61 16.35 -1.25 -5.36
C SER A 61 15.54 -1.97 -4.28
N LEU A 62 14.44 -2.65 -4.65
CA LEU A 62 13.63 -3.45 -3.71
C LEU A 62 14.47 -4.54 -3.01
N ALA A 63 15.24 -5.30 -3.78
CA ALA A 63 16.09 -6.36 -3.24
C ALA A 63 17.20 -5.81 -2.33
N VAL A 64 17.82 -4.68 -2.70
CA VAL A 64 18.88 -4.03 -1.91
C VAL A 64 18.35 -3.53 -0.56
N GLN A 65 17.09 -3.12 -0.50
CA GLN A 65 16.43 -2.72 0.74
C GLN A 65 16.05 -3.91 1.65
N GLY A 66 16.15 -5.14 1.16
CA GLY A 66 15.93 -6.35 1.97
C GLY A 66 14.53 -6.95 1.85
N TYR A 67 13.66 -6.40 1.00
CA TYR A 67 12.33 -6.96 0.72
C TYR A 67 12.39 -8.24 -0.12
N GLY A 68 13.50 -8.50 -0.82
CA GLY A 68 13.71 -9.73 -1.59
C GLY A 68 13.34 -9.63 -3.08
N ASP A 69 12.80 -10.70 -3.63
CA ASP A 69 12.46 -10.80 -5.07
C ASP A 69 11.32 -9.84 -5.46
N TRP A 70 11.24 -9.49 -6.76
CA TRP A 70 10.16 -8.66 -7.28
C TRP A 70 8.86 -9.46 -7.45
N THR A 71 8.08 -9.53 -6.37
CA THR A 71 6.78 -10.19 -6.29
C THR A 71 5.74 -9.21 -5.77
N LEU A 72 4.45 -9.51 -5.99
CA LEU A 72 3.38 -8.67 -5.44
C LEU A 72 3.49 -8.55 -3.92
N ASP A 73 3.77 -9.66 -3.21
CA ASP A 73 3.84 -9.68 -1.75
C ASP A 73 4.93 -8.74 -1.21
N ASN A 74 6.12 -8.79 -1.82
CA ASN A 74 7.26 -7.95 -1.40
C ASN A 74 7.04 -6.48 -1.77
N VAL A 75 6.44 -6.21 -2.93
CA VAL A 75 6.09 -4.85 -3.34
C VAL A 75 4.98 -4.28 -2.45
N TYR A 76 3.98 -5.09 -2.10
CA TYR A 76 2.92 -4.71 -1.18
C TYR A 76 3.46 -4.42 0.21
N ALA A 77 4.36 -5.26 0.73
CA ALA A 77 5.02 -5.03 2.02
C ALA A 77 5.77 -3.69 2.03
N PHE A 78 6.54 -3.38 0.99
CA PHE A 78 7.20 -2.07 0.86
C PHE A 78 6.20 -0.92 0.87
N VAL A 79 5.17 -0.95 0.01
CA VAL A 79 4.18 0.12 -0.07
C VAL A 79 3.43 0.28 1.26
N TYR A 80 3.11 -0.81 1.95
CA TYR A 80 2.47 -0.79 3.26
C TYR A 80 3.36 -0.12 4.31
N GLU A 81 4.62 -0.57 4.46
CA GLU A 81 5.55 -0.04 5.45
C GLU A 81 5.85 1.44 5.19
N THR A 82 6.16 1.80 3.95
CA THR A 82 6.37 3.20 3.56
C THR A 82 5.12 4.05 3.79
N SER A 83 3.91 3.51 3.54
CA SER A 83 2.66 4.23 3.81
C SER A 83 2.49 4.56 5.29
N VAL A 84 2.86 3.64 6.20
CA VAL A 84 2.79 3.87 7.65
C VAL A 84 3.74 4.98 8.10
N GLU A 85 4.84 5.18 7.38
CA GLU A 85 5.83 6.21 7.66
C GLU A 85 5.53 7.56 7.00
N LEU A 86 4.49 7.65 6.15
CA LEU A 86 4.15 8.91 5.48
C LEU A 86 3.79 10.00 6.49
N PRO A 87 4.32 11.22 6.30
CA PRO A 87 3.94 12.34 7.14
C PRO A 87 2.46 12.63 6.94
N THR A 88 1.69 12.61 8.02
CA THR A 88 0.27 12.92 7.97
C THR A 88 0.12 14.44 7.97
N ASP A 89 -0.25 15.03 6.82
CA ASP A 89 -0.56 16.46 6.77
C ASP A 89 -1.79 16.75 7.66
N PRO A 90 -1.72 17.70 8.62
CA PRO A 90 -2.88 18.09 9.41
C PRO A 90 -4.09 18.59 8.61
N ARG A 91 -3.93 18.88 7.30
CA ARG A 91 -4.99 19.28 6.36
C ARG A 91 -5.34 18.19 5.33
N GLY A 92 -4.52 17.14 5.22
CA GLY A 92 -4.68 16.04 4.28
C GLY A 92 -5.43 14.85 4.90
N SER A 93 -5.88 13.93 4.05
CA SER A 93 -6.34 12.61 4.50
C SER A 93 -5.24 11.59 4.26
N PHE A 94 -5.01 10.67 5.20
CA PHE A 94 -3.99 9.63 5.07
C PHE A 94 -4.12 8.82 3.76
N VAL A 95 -5.36 8.51 3.35
CA VAL A 95 -5.65 7.86 2.06
C VAL A 95 -5.20 8.70 0.86
N GLY A 96 -5.32 10.03 0.95
CA GLY A 96 -4.83 10.96 -0.05
C GLY A 96 -3.30 10.92 -0.14
N GLU A 97 -2.60 10.94 0.99
CA GLU A 97 -1.13 10.86 1.04
C GLU A 97 -0.62 9.58 0.36
N ILE A 98 -1.25 8.43 0.63
CA ILE A 98 -0.90 7.16 -0.04
C ILE A 98 -1.13 7.28 -1.56
N ARG A 99 -2.25 7.85 -1.98
CA ARG A 99 -2.59 7.96 -3.41
C ARG A 99 -1.65 8.86 -4.21
N ASP A 100 -1.20 9.93 -3.58
CA ASP A 100 -0.37 10.96 -4.23
C ASP A 100 1.13 10.68 -4.11
N SER A 101 1.52 9.71 -3.27
CA SER A 101 2.92 9.29 -3.11
C SER A 101 3.48 8.60 -4.36
N ASP A 102 4.67 9.02 -4.76
CA ASP A 102 5.47 8.34 -5.79
C ASP A 102 6.38 7.29 -5.15
N PHE A 103 5.83 6.09 -4.95
CA PHE A 103 6.55 4.97 -4.35
C PHE A 103 7.77 4.52 -5.16
N SER A 104 7.81 4.78 -6.48
CA SER A 104 8.98 4.47 -7.29
C SER A 104 10.17 5.37 -6.93
N THR A 105 9.90 6.66 -6.68
CA THR A 105 10.91 7.62 -6.23
C THR A 105 11.34 7.32 -4.80
N LEU A 106 10.41 6.99 -3.90
CA LEU A 106 10.72 6.62 -2.51
C LEU A 106 11.60 5.36 -2.45
N LEU A 107 11.29 4.34 -3.25
CA LEU A 107 12.07 3.11 -3.31
C LEU A 107 13.51 3.34 -3.80
N ARG A 108 13.72 4.29 -4.73
CA ARG A 108 15.09 4.62 -5.17
C ARG A 108 15.83 5.41 -4.08
N ALA A 109 15.17 6.39 -3.46
CA ALA A 109 15.78 7.24 -2.45
C ALA A 109 16.29 6.46 -1.22
N ASP A 110 15.56 5.45 -0.78
CA ASP A 110 15.96 4.62 0.37
C ASP A 110 17.05 3.59 0.02
N ALA A 111 17.10 3.14 -1.24
CA ALA A 111 18.18 2.28 -1.71
C ALA A 111 19.53 3.03 -1.71
N ASP A 112 19.54 4.31 -2.10
CA ASP A 112 20.74 5.15 -2.09
C ASP A 112 21.29 5.38 -0.67
N ARG A 113 20.40 5.58 0.31
CA ARG A 113 20.81 5.74 1.73
C ARG A 113 21.50 4.48 2.27
N ASN A 114 21.03 3.31 1.87
CA ASN A 114 21.58 2.03 2.33
C ASN A 114 22.93 1.67 1.67
N GLN A 115 23.30 2.34 0.56
CA GLN A 115 24.59 2.12 -0.12
C GLN A 115 25.74 2.97 0.45
N ILE A 116 25.46 4.12 1.07
CA ILE A 116 26.51 5.02 1.61
C ILE A 116 27.00 4.56 3.00
N GLY A 117 26.26 3.67 3.67
CA GLY A 117 26.57 3.18 5.02
C GLY A 117 27.45 1.92 5.11
N ARG A 118 28.04 1.43 4.00
CA ARG A 118 28.90 0.23 3.97
C ARG A 118 30.35 0.55 3.60
#